data_AF-A0A6G3LE77-F1
#
_entry.id   AF-A0A6G3LE77-F1
#
_cell.length_a   1.000
_cell.length_b   1.000
_cell.length_c   1.000
_cell.angle_alpha   90.00
_cell.angle_beta   90.00
_cell.angle_gamma   90.00
#
_symmetry.space_group_name_H-M   'P 1'
#
loop_
_entity.id
_entity.type
_entity.pdbx_description
1 polymer ?
#
loop_
_entity_poly.entity_id
_entity_poly.type
_entity_poly.pdbx_seq_one_letter_code
_entity_poly.pdbx_strand_id
1 'polypeptide(L)'
;MSEVSDVETSLNWDHIGLKVGLEIHQQLKTERKLFCNCRNTLVEEGPEVIFERRLRPTRSELGEVDVAAYFEWKKGRIYEYHAPLLASCLVEADEEPPHSM
;
A
#
# COMPACT_ATOMS: atom_id res chain seq x y z
N MET A 1 -31.75 42.01 2.96
CA MET A 1 -30.29 41.83 3.03
C MET A 1 -29.96 41.50 4.47
N SER A 2 -29.95 40.22 4.82
CA SER A 2 -29.45 39.73 6.11
C SER A 2 -27.99 39.37 5.90
N GLU A 3 -27.11 40.18 6.46
CA GLU A 3 -25.67 39.98 6.50
C GLU A 3 -25.39 38.60 7.11
N VAL A 4 -24.73 37.74 6.34
CA VAL A 4 -24.14 36.51 6.86
C VAL A 4 -22.96 36.98 7.69
N SER A 5 -23.14 37.01 9.01
CA SER A 5 -22.04 37.29 9.93
C SER A 5 -21.00 36.20 9.74
N ASP A 6 -19.87 36.57 9.14
CA ASP A 6 -18.66 35.76 9.12
C ASP A 6 -18.36 35.37 10.57
N VAL A 7 -18.54 34.09 10.91
CA VAL A 7 -18.18 33.57 12.22
C VAL A 7 -16.66 33.53 12.25
N GLU A 8 -16.07 34.63 12.70
CA GLU A 8 -14.65 34.73 12.98
C GLU A 8 -14.35 33.98 14.28
N THR A 9 -14.44 32.66 14.24
CA THR A 9 -13.87 31.81 15.30
C THR A 9 -12.37 31.71 15.06
N SER A 10 -11.62 32.70 15.55
CA SER A 10 -10.18 32.54 15.76
C SER A 10 -9.97 31.50 16.87
N LEU A 11 -9.98 30.22 16.52
CA LEU A 11 -9.65 29.15 17.46
C LEU A 11 -8.19 29.29 17.88
N ASN A 12 -7.96 29.35 19.18
CA ASN A 12 -6.61 29.29 19.73
C ASN A 12 -6.14 27.83 19.70
N TRP A 13 -5.38 27.49 18.67
CA TRP A 13 -4.87 26.15 18.42
C TRP A 13 -3.95 25.63 19.54
N ASP A 14 -3.19 26.52 20.17
CA ASP A 14 -2.30 26.19 21.29
C ASP A 14 -3.09 25.81 22.54
N HIS A 15 -4.16 26.56 22.85
CA HIS A 15 -5.03 26.28 23.99
C HIS A 15 -5.76 24.94 23.86
N ILE A 16 -6.18 24.57 22.65
CA ILE A 16 -6.82 23.27 22.42
C ILE A 16 -5.82 22.12 22.24
N GLY A 17 -4.51 22.42 22.27
CA GLY A 17 -3.45 21.43 22.11
C GLY A 17 -3.49 20.73 20.75
N LEU A 18 -3.78 21.47 19.68
CA LEU A 18 -3.89 20.92 18.33
C LEU A 18 -2.57 20.26 17.92
N LYS A 19 -2.65 19.02 17.45
CA LYS A 19 -1.52 18.27 16.87
C LYS A 19 -1.93 17.80 15.48
N VAL A 20 -1.12 18.12 14.47
CA VAL A 20 -1.36 17.78 13.07
C VAL A 20 -0.18 16.98 12.54
N GLY A 21 -0.46 15.92 11.79
CA GLY A 21 0.51 15.18 11.00
C GLY A 21 0.14 15.26 9.52
N LEU A 22 1.15 15.34 8.65
CA LEU A 22 1.00 15.24 7.21
C LEU A 22 1.76 14.01 6.72
N GLU A 23 1.14 13.26 5.82
CA GLU A 23 1.75 12.10 5.15
C GLU A 23 1.60 12.27 3.64
N ILE A 24 2.72 12.16 2.91
CA ILE A 24 2.79 12.41 1.47
C ILE A 24 3.48 11.24 0.81
N HIS A 25 2.80 10.57 -0.12
CA HIS A 25 3.35 9.49 -0.94
C HIS A 25 3.48 9.97 -2.39
N GLN A 26 4.62 9.70 -3.03
CA GLN A 26 4.88 10.08 -4.42
C GLN A 26 5.56 8.95 -5.18
N GLN A 27 5.05 8.64 -6.38
CA GLN A 27 5.70 7.67 -7.27
C GLN A 27 6.86 8.31 -8.02
N LEU A 28 7.97 7.57 -8.14
CA LEU A 28 9.15 8.02 -8.89
C LEU A 28 9.05 7.64 -10.36
N LYS A 29 9.38 8.58 -11.25
CA LYS A 29 9.46 8.34 -12.70
C LYS A 29 10.83 7.74 -13.09
N THR A 30 11.15 6.59 -12.53
CA THR A 30 12.32 5.79 -12.89
C THR A 30 12.04 4.96 -14.16
N GLU A 31 13.07 4.36 -14.77
CA GLU A 31 12.87 3.45 -15.92
C GLU A 31 12.36 2.06 -15.48
N ARG A 32 12.73 1.66 -14.25
CA ARG A 32 12.42 0.37 -13.64
C ARG A 32 11.79 0.52 -12.26
N LYS A 33 11.12 -0.52 -11.78
CA LYS A 33 10.65 -0.64 -10.40
C LYS A 33 11.82 -0.68 -9.41
N LEU A 34 11.53 -0.51 -8.13
CA LEU A 34 12.54 -0.26 -7.10
C LEU A 34 13.50 -1.45 -6.87
N PHE A 35 13.00 -2.69 -6.94
CA PHE A 35 13.76 -3.89 -6.56
C PHE A 35 13.83 -4.96 -7.66
N CYS A 36 13.59 -4.56 -8.92
CA CYS A 36 13.71 -5.44 -10.08
C CYS A 36 13.88 -4.60 -11.35
N ASN A 37 14.11 -5.26 -12.49
CA ASN A 37 14.29 -4.59 -13.78
C ASN A 37 12.99 -4.40 -14.58
N CYS A 38 11.83 -4.68 -13.99
CA CYS A 38 10.54 -4.49 -14.66
C CYS A 38 10.24 -3.01 -14.87
N ARG A 39 9.56 -2.69 -15.96
CA ARG A 39 9.03 -1.34 -16.23
C ARG A 39 8.02 -0.95 -15.14
N ASN A 40 7.99 0.33 -14.77
CA ASN A 40 7.03 0.89 -13.81
C ASN A 40 5.71 1.37 -14.48
N THR A 41 5.38 0.84 -15.64
CA THR A 41 4.17 1.16 -16.39
C THR A 41 3.00 0.27 -15.97
N LEU A 42 1.81 0.86 -15.84
CA LEU A 42 0.57 0.09 -15.70
C LEU A 42 0.23 -0.59 -17.04
N VAL A 43 -0.20 -1.84 -16.97
CA VAL A 43 -0.59 -2.66 -18.13
C VAL A 43 -1.96 -3.25 -17.83
N GLU A 44 -2.96 -2.87 -18.61
CA GLU A 44 -4.36 -3.30 -18.42
C GLU A 44 -4.74 -4.47 -19.36
N GLU A 45 -4.02 -4.62 -20.48
CA GLU A 45 -4.32 -5.61 -21.51
C GLU A 45 -3.05 -6.34 -21.96
N GLY A 46 -3.22 -7.56 -22.46
CA GLY A 46 -2.16 -8.36 -23.05
C GLY A 46 -1.95 -9.70 -22.33
N PRO A 47 -0.88 -10.43 -22.69
CA PRO A 47 -0.59 -11.71 -22.06
C PRO A 47 -0.13 -11.52 -20.62
N GLU A 48 -0.74 -12.30 -19.73
CA GLU A 48 -0.44 -12.30 -18.30
C GLU A 48 -0.35 -13.72 -17.74
N VAL A 49 0.27 -13.83 -16.58
CA VAL A 49 0.19 -14.99 -15.71
C VAL A 49 -0.73 -14.63 -14.55
N ILE A 50 -1.71 -15.48 -14.27
CA ILE A 50 -2.60 -15.34 -13.12
C ILE A 50 -2.24 -16.41 -12.10
N PHE A 51 -2.09 -16.03 -10.84
CA PHE A 51 -1.82 -16.97 -9.76
C PHE A 51 -2.48 -16.57 -8.44
N GLU A 52 -2.80 -17.55 -7.61
CA GLU A 52 -3.45 -17.34 -6.32
C GLU A 52 -2.47 -17.46 -5.15
N ARG A 53 -2.69 -16.68 -4.08
CA ARG A 53 -2.04 -16.87 -2.78
C ARG A 53 -3.01 -16.69 -1.61
N ARG A 54 -2.63 -17.27 -0.47
CA ARG A 54 -3.28 -17.05 0.83
C ARG A 54 -2.24 -16.53 1.82
N LEU A 55 -2.43 -15.31 2.30
CA LEU A 55 -1.56 -14.74 3.32
C LEU A 55 -1.86 -15.38 4.69
N ARG A 56 -0.83 -15.51 5.52
CA ARG A 56 -0.93 -16.07 6.87
C ARG A 56 -0.33 -15.09 7.88
N PRO A 57 -0.91 -14.98 9.08
CA PRO A 57 -0.33 -14.17 10.13
C PRO A 57 0.92 -14.86 10.68
N THR A 58 1.92 -14.05 11.02
CA THR A 58 3.17 -14.52 11.63
C THR A 58 3.15 -14.25 13.13
N ARG A 59 3.92 -15.04 13.89
CA ARG A 59 4.11 -14.81 15.32
C ARG A 59 5.24 -13.81 15.55
N SER A 60 5.08 -12.94 16.53
CA SER A 60 6.15 -12.10 17.06
C SER A 60 7.20 -12.96 17.76
N GLU A 61 8.32 -12.34 18.14
CA GLU A 61 9.38 -12.99 18.93
C GLU A 61 8.84 -13.57 20.26
N LEU A 62 7.82 -12.94 20.84
CA LEU A 62 7.13 -13.38 22.06
C LEU A 62 6.02 -14.41 21.79
N GLY A 63 5.83 -14.80 20.53
CA GLY A 63 4.81 -15.77 20.11
C GLY A 63 3.43 -15.18 19.88
N GLU A 64 3.27 -13.86 20.00
CA GLU A 64 2.00 -13.16 19.84
C GLU A 64 1.64 -12.96 18.37
N VAL A 65 0.37 -12.76 18.05
CA VAL A 65 -0.07 -12.52 16.67
C VAL A 65 -0.79 -11.17 16.62
N ASP A 66 -0.48 -10.38 15.59
CA ASP A 66 -1.18 -9.12 15.35
C ASP A 66 -2.70 -9.36 15.16
N VAL A 67 -3.49 -8.57 15.88
CA VAL A 67 -4.95 -8.75 15.95
C VAL A 67 -5.61 -8.47 14.59
N ALA A 68 -5.11 -7.46 13.86
CA ALA A 68 -5.67 -7.10 12.55
C ALA A 68 -5.32 -8.15 11.48
N ALA A 69 -4.08 -8.63 11.44
CA ALA A 69 -3.65 -9.70 10.54
C ALA A 69 -4.42 -11.01 10.82
N TYR A 70 -4.64 -11.35 12.10
CA TYR A 70 -5.44 -12.51 12.48
C TYR A 70 -6.90 -12.38 12.07
N PHE A 71 -7.49 -11.19 12.22
CA PHE A 71 -8.85 -10.92 11.79
C PHE A 71 -9.00 -11.04 10.26
N GLU A 72 -8.05 -10.53 9.48
CA GLU A 72 -8.07 -10.67 8.03
C GLU A 72 -7.91 -12.13 7.59
N TRP A 73 -6.97 -12.86 8.19
CA TRP A 73 -6.77 -14.28 7.92
C TRP A 73 -8.03 -15.12 8.18
N LYS A 74 -8.78 -14.81 9.25
CA LYS A 74 -10.05 -15.49 9.57
C LYS A 74 -11.12 -15.34 8.48
N LYS A 75 -11.06 -14.29 7.64
CA LYS A 75 -11.98 -14.15 6.50
C LYS A 75 -11.71 -15.17 5.40
N GLY A 76 -10.57 -15.87 5.43
CA GLY A 76 -10.24 -16.94 4.50
C GLY A 76 -10.09 -16.48 3.05
N ARG A 77 -9.71 -15.22 2.83
CA ARG A 77 -9.59 -14.64 1.49
C ARG A 77 -8.47 -15.30 0.69
N ILE A 78 -8.72 -15.43 -0.61
CA ILE A 78 -7.73 -15.78 -1.62
C ILE A 78 -7.43 -14.51 -2.40
N TYR A 79 -6.14 -14.25 -2.64
CA TYR A 79 -5.69 -13.14 -3.46
C TYR A 79 -5.28 -13.70 -4.81
N GLU A 80 -5.99 -13.30 -5.85
CA GLU A 80 -5.63 -13.55 -7.24
C GLU A 80 -4.73 -12.40 -7.72
N TYR A 81 -3.54 -12.74 -8.19
CA TYR A 81 -2.56 -11.80 -8.71
C TYR A 81 -2.50 -11.91 -10.22
N HIS A 82 -2.70 -10.76 -10.86
CA HIS A 82 -2.53 -10.56 -12.29
C HIS A 82 -1.11 -10.06 -12.54
N ALA A 83 -0.29 -10.83 -13.26
CA ALA A 83 1.09 -10.51 -13.56
C ALA A 83 1.29 -10.35 -15.08
N PRO A 84 1.13 -9.13 -15.62
CA PRO A 84 1.39 -8.85 -17.02
C PRO A 84 2.84 -9.15 -17.39
N LEU A 85 3.06 -9.91 -18.46
CA LEU A 85 4.41 -10.34 -18.87
C LEU A 85 5.33 -9.16 -19.25
N LEU A 86 4.76 -7.99 -19.57
CA LEU A 86 5.52 -6.79 -19.93
C LEU A 86 6.07 -6.02 -18.72
N ALA A 87 5.50 -6.23 -17.52
CA ALA A 87 5.77 -5.39 -16.36
C ALA A 87 5.95 -6.17 -15.05
N SER A 88 6.00 -7.50 -15.08
CA SER A 88 6.16 -8.35 -13.90
C SER A 88 7.27 -9.38 -14.10
N CYS A 89 7.99 -9.71 -13.03
CA CYS A 89 8.95 -10.82 -12.98
C CYS A 89 8.72 -11.67 -11.72
N LEU A 90 9.66 -12.56 -11.42
CA LEU A 90 9.56 -13.47 -10.27
C LEU A 90 9.66 -12.74 -8.93
N VAL A 91 10.33 -11.58 -8.88
CA VAL A 91 10.39 -10.74 -7.68
C VAL A 91 8.99 -10.28 -7.26
N GLU A 92 8.15 -9.85 -8.21
CA GLU A 92 6.76 -9.47 -7.95
C GLU A 92 5.87 -10.63 -7.51
N ALA A 93 6.24 -11.85 -7.90
CA ALA A 93 5.53 -13.06 -7.53
C ALA A 93 6.03 -13.67 -6.20
N ASP A 94 7.03 -13.06 -5.55
CA ASP A 94 7.72 -13.61 -4.37
C ASP A 94 8.40 -14.97 -4.65
N GLU A 95 8.85 -15.17 -5.89
CA GLU A 95 9.52 -16.41 -6.35
C GLU A 95 11.01 -16.21 -6.66
N GLU A 96 11.53 -14.99 -6.46
CA GLU A 96 12.96 -14.66 -6.61
C GLU A 96 13.34 -13.55 -5.61
N PRO A 97 14.57 -13.58 -5.03
CA PRO A 97 15.04 -12.49 -4.18
C PRO A 97 15.05 -11.13 -4.90
N PRO A 98 14.76 -10.02 -4.20
CA PRO A 98 14.83 -8.68 -4.78
C PRO A 98 16.24 -8.35 -5.27
N HIS A 99 16.32 -7.63 -6.40
CA HIS A 99 17.59 -7.19 -6.98
C HIS A 99 18.14 -5.98 -6.24
N SER A 100 19.46 -5.77 -6.33
CA SER A 100 20.07 -4.53 -5.87
C SER A 100 19.64 -3.34 -6.74
N MET A 101 19.43 -2.19 -6.09
CA MET A 101 19.12 -0.91 -6.74
C MET A 101 20.24 -0.39 -7.65
#